data_AF-A0A2N3N8F7-F1
#
_entry.id   AF-A0A2N3N8F7-F1
#
_cell.length_a   1.000
_cell.length_b   1.000
_cell.length_c   1.000
_cell.angle_alpha   90.00
_cell.angle_beta   90.00
_cell.angle_gamma   90.00
#
_symmetry.space_group_name_H-M   'P 1'
#
loop_
_entity.id
_entity.type
_entity.pdbx_description
1 polymer ?
#
loop_
_entity_poly.entity_id
_entity_poly.type
_entity_poly.pdbx_seq_one_letter_code
_entity_poly.pdbx_strand_id
1 'polypeptide(L)'
;MYQILVLFPLATAVGQRVGREQYERHPSLAWKRCDTNNTCETVNGEIVLDADWRWLHQNAGYLSCYEYGLWNEKMYDYEDPDPNLTYAKECSIEGADYERTYGITARNDSVTLKYRTNADFAHNLNSRIYLLEATKKYQMFTLLGNELAFDVDLSTVDCGLNSALYFVAMDPDGGMAKYPTNEAGAEYGTGYCDSSCPRSLRFIGGKANVEGWIPSATDPVSGEGIMGACCPEIAVW
;
A
#
# COMPACT_ATOMS: atom_id res chain seq x y z
N MET A 1 -35.66 -21.37 -37.57
CA MET A 1 -35.21 -20.32 -36.63
C MET A 1 -33.80 -20.65 -36.20
N TYR A 2 -32.80 -19.95 -36.74
CA TYR A 2 -31.41 -20.11 -36.29
C TYR A 2 -31.21 -19.22 -35.06
N GLN A 3 -30.94 -19.85 -33.92
CA GLN A 3 -30.68 -19.16 -32.66
C GLN A 3 -29.18 -18.85 -32.62
N ILE A 4 -28.81 -17.61 -32.89
CA ILE A 4 -27.43 -17.13 -32.80
C ILE A 4 -27.11 -17.00 -31.30
N LEU A 5 -26.29 -17.92 -30.79
CA LEU A 5 -25.75 -17.85 -29.44
C LEU A 5 -24.57 -16.86 -29.47
N VAL A 6 -24.81 -15.62 -29.02
CA VAL A 6 -23.75 -14.62 -28.85
C VAL A 6 -23.00 -14.98 -27.56
N LEU A 7 -21.85 -15.63 -27.70
CA LEU A 7 -20.92 -15.83 -26.59
C LEU A 7 -20.22 -14.48 -26.34
N PHE A 8 -20.67 -13.74 -25.33
CA PHE A 8 -19.88 -12.62 -24.81
C PHE A 8 -18.65 -13.20 -24.11
N PRO A 9 -17.42 -12.86 -24.53
CA PRO A 9 -16.26 -13.17 -23.70
C PRO A 9 -16.45 -12.41 -22.38
N LEU A 10 -16.46 -13.11 -21.25
CA LEU A 10 -16.24 -12.46 -19.97
C LEU A 10 -14.84 -11.84 -20.06
N ALA A 11 -14.78 -10.54 -20.29
CA ALA A 11 -13.59 -9.77 -19.99
C ALA A 11 -13.43 -9.87 -18.47
N THR A 12 -12.60 -10.81 -18.01
CA THR A 12 -12.04 -10.72 -16.67
C THR A 12 -11.33 -9.38 -16.62
N ALA A 13 -11.84 -8.44 -15.82
CA ALA A 13 -11.17 -7.19 -15.59
C ALA A 13 -9.85 -7.53 -14.91
N VAL A 14 -8.78 -7.59 -15.71
CA VAL A 14 -7.44 -7.83 -15.21
C VAL A 14 -6.94 -6.51 -14.64
N GLY A 15 -6.50 -6.52 -13.38
CA GLY A 15 -6.05 -5.37 -12.63
C GLY A 15 -4.66 -5.50 -12.02
N GLN A 16 -4.25 -4.51 -11.23
CA GLN A 16 -3.16 -4.56 -10.26
C GLN A 16 -3.21 -5.88 -9.50
N ARG A 17 -2.29 -6.80 -9.84
CA ARG A 17 -2.34 -8.20 -9.40
C ARG A 17 -1.57 -8.42 -8.11
N VAL A 18 -1.78 -9.60 -7.54
CA VAL A 18 -1.02 -10.15 -6.43
C VAL A 18 -0.01 -11.17 -6.96
N GLY A 19 1.25 -10.96 -6.58
CA GLY A 19 2.36 -11.86 -6.87
C GLY A 19 2.29 -13.17 -6.07
N ARG A 20 3.23 -14.08 -6.33
CA ARG A 20 3.26 -15.43 -5.73
C ARG A 20 4.64 -15.88 -5.29
N GLU A 21 5.66 -15.07 -5.53
CA GLU A 21 7.05 -15.39 -5.24
C GLU A 21 7.37 -15.15 -3.75
N GLN A 22 6.66 -14.20 -3.11
CA GLN A 22 6.78 -13.90 -1.71
C GLN A 22 5.42 -13.91 -1.01
N TYR A 23 5.28 -14.80 -0.03
CA TYR A 23 4.06 -14.90 0.77
C TYR A 23 3.87 -13.66 1.64
N GLU A 24 2.65 -13.11 1.64
CA GLU A 24 2.24 -12.11 2.61
C GLU A 24 1.93 -12.75 3.96
N ARG A 25 2.56 -12.25 5.01
CA ARG A 25 2.30 -12.64 6.40
C ARG A 25 2.30 -11.39 7.27
N HIS A 26 1.11 -10.92 7.59
CA HIS A 26 0.93 -9.71 8.40
C HIS A 26 1.46 -9.92 9.83
N PRO A 27 2.32 -9.03 10.35
CA PRO A 27 2.69 -9.05 11.76
C PRO A 27 1.47 -8.75 12.64
N SER A 28 1.26 -9.55 13.69
CA SER A 28 0.17 -9.32 14.63
C SER A 28 0.41 -8.08 15.50
N LEU A 29 -0.63 -7.28 15.70
CA LEU A 29 -0.62 -6.12 16.58
C LEU A 29 -1.96 -6.03 17.32
N ALA A 30 -1.92 -6.22 18.63
CA ALA A 30 -3.06 -6.03 19.49
C ALA A 30 -3.25 -4.54 19.83
N TRP A 31 -4.50 -4.13 20.06
CA TRP A 31 -4.83 -2.80 20.57
C TRP A 31 -6.02 -2.90 21.54
N LYS A 32 -6.35 -1.79 22.21
CA LYS A 32 -7.41 -1.78 23.22
C LYS A 32 -8.60 -0.97 22.76
N ARG A 33 -9.79 -1.56 22.85
CA ARG A 33 -11.07 -0.87 22.70
C ARG A 33 -11.68 -0.68 24.08
N CYS A 34 -11.87 0.57 24.48
CA CYS A 34 -12.39 0.91 25.80
C CYS A 34 -13.83 1.44 25.72
N ASP A 35 -14.65 1.09 26.70
CA ASP A 35 -16.00 1.62 26.85
C ASP A 35 -16.04 2.87 27.75
N THR A 36 -17.23 3.45 27.93
CA THR A 36 -17.43 4.65 28.77
C THR A 36 -17.19 4.41 30.27
N ASN A 37 -17.01 3.15 30.69
CA ASN A 37 -16.69 2.79 32.08
C ASN A 37 -15.19 2.56 32.29
N ASN A 38 -14.35 2.93 31.32
CA ASN A 38 -12.91 2.67 31.28
C ASN A 38 -12.56 1.17 31.33
N THR A 39 -13.47 0.31 30.90
CA THR A 39 -13.18 -1.12 30.73
C THR A 39 -12.70 -1.33 29.30
N CYS A 40 -11.49 -1.90 29.16
CA CYS A 40 -10.88 -2.11 27.86
C CYS A 40 -10.79 -3.60 27.52
N GLU A 41 -11.23 -3.96 26.32
CA GLU A 41 -11.00 -5.28 25.74
C GLU A 41 -9.81 -5.24 24.78
N THR A 42 -9.09 -6.36 24.70
CA THR A 42 -8.01 -6.53 23.72
C THR A 42 -8.61 -6.94 22.39
N VAL A 43 -8.31 -6.16 21.35
CA VAL A 43 -8.62 -6.49 19.96
C VAL A 43 -7.33 -6.99 19.31
N ASN A 44 -7.36 -8.21 18.79
CA ASN A 44 -6.24 -8.77 18.04
C ASN A 44 -6.36 -8.32 16.59
N GLY A 45 -5.48 -7.41 16.17
CA GLY A 45 -5.35 -6.99 14.79
C GLY A 45 -4.02 -7.45 14.18
N GLU A 46 -3.78 -7.00 12.97
CA GLU A 46 -2.53 -7.20 12.25
C GLU A 46 -2.11 -5.88 11.59
N ILE A 47 -0.88 -5.78 11.11
CA ILE A 47 -0.41 -4.64 10.32
C ILE A 47 -0.04 -5.06 8.91
N VAL A 48 -0.24 -4.14 7.98
CA VAL A 48 0.10 -4.34 6.57
C VAL A 48 0.97 -3.21 6.06
N LEU A 49 2.03 -3.54 5.32
CA LEU A 49 2.89 -2.59 4.63
C LEU A 49 2.15 -2.00 3.41
N ASP A 50 2.30 -0.70 3.23
CA ASP A 50 1.81 0.03 2.06
C ASP A 50 2.35 -0.54 0.74
N ALA A 51 1.49 -0.53 -0.28
CA ALA A 51 1.78 -1.05 -1.60
C ALA A 51 3.01 -0.44 -2.26
N ASP A 52 3.36 0.80 -1.94
CA ASP A 52 4.43 1.57 -2.58
C ASP A 52 5.84 1.13 -2.16
N TRP A 53 5.96 0.40 -1.04
CA TRP A 53 7.22 -0.23 -0.63
C TRP A 53 7.44 -1.62 -1.20
N ARG A 54 6.36 -2.27 -1.66
CA ARG A 54 6.40 -3.67 -2.08
C ARG A 54 7.14 -3.83 -3.39
N TRP A 55 7.71 -5.01 -3.59
CA TRP A 55 8.25 -5.36 -4.90
C TRP A 55 7.12 -5.44 -5.92
N LEU A 56 7.35 -4.80 -7.07
CA LEU A 56 6.44 -4.77 -8.20
C LEU A 56 7.16 -5.35 -9.41
N HIS A 57 6.67 -6.47 -9.93
CA HIS A 57 7.27 -7.17 -11.07
C HIS A 57 6.22 -7.67 -12.05
N GLN A 58 6.65 -8.05 -13.25
CA GLN A 58 5.78 -8.65 -14.25
C GLN A 58 5.12 -9.93 -13.72
N ASN A 59 3.84 -10.13 -14.05
CA ASN A 59 3.10 -11.33 -13.66
C ASN A 59 3.75 -12.65 -14.12
N ALA A 60 4.40 -12.62 -15.29
CA ALA A 60 4.98 -13.78 -15.95
C ALA A 60 6.51 -13.79 -15.85
N GLY A 61 7.06 -13.41 -14.70
CA GLY A 61 8.50 -13.48 -14.46
C GLY A 61 8.97 -12.61 -13.30
N TYR A 62 10.26 -12.33 -13.30
CA TYR A 62 10.95 -11.61 -12.21
C TYR A 62 11.39 -10.21 -12.61
N LEU A 63 11.02 -9.74 -13.81
CA LEU A 63 11.41 -8.42 -14.27
C LEU A 63 10.63 -7.38 -13.48
N SER A 64 11.34 -6.57 -12.69
CA SER A 64 10.74 -5.45 -11.95
C SER A 64 10.03 -4.51 -12.91
N CYS A 65 8.78 -4.16 -12.59
CA CYS A 65 8.05 -3.11 -13.30
C CYS A 65 8.47 -1.71 -12.85
N TYR A 66 9.01 -1.61 -11.64
CA TYR A 66 9.48 -0.37 -11.05
C TYR A 66 10.76 -0.61 -10.23
N GLU A 67 11.81 0.15 -10.50
CA GLU A 67 13.08 0.07 -9.79
C GLU A 67 13.80 1.44 -9.85
N TYR A 68 14.49 1.84 -8.78
CA TYR A 68 15.28 3.09 -8.72
C TYR A 68 14.55 4.34 -9.22
N GLY A 69 13.30 4.54 -8.78
CA GLY A 69 12.54 5.75 -9.14
C GLY A 69 11.94 5.72 -10.55
N LEU A 70 12.05 4.60 -11.27
CA LEU A 70 11.68 4.48 -12.69
C LEU A 70 10.76 3.29 -12.95
N TRP A 71 9.75 3.53 -13.80
CA TRP A 71 9.02 2.45 -14.45
C TRP A 71 9.88 1.80 -15.54
N ASN A 72 9.76 0.49 -15.70
CA ASN A 72 10.61 -0.26 -16.61
C ASN A 72 10.24 -0.02 -18.08
N GLU A 73 11.05 0.78 -18.79
CA GLU A 73 10.83 1.13 -20.20
C GLU A 73 10.71 -0.06 -21.15
N LYS A 74 11.24 -1.26 -20.81
CA LYS A 74 11.06 -2.47 -21.63
C LYS A 74 9.61 -2.93 -21.69
N MET A 75 8.78 -2.48 -20.76
CA MET A 75 7.33 -2.72 -20.72
C MET A 75 6.55 -1.61 -21.43
N TYR A 76 7.20 -0.52 -21.83
CA TYR A 76 6.53 0.60 -22.43
C TYR A 76 6.32 0.37 -23.93
N ASP A 77 5.07 0.42 -24.36
CA ASP A 77 4.68 0.45 -25.75
C ASP A 77 4.19 1.86 -26.09
N TYR A 78 4.91 2.57 -26.98
CA TYR A 78 4.56 3.93 -27.40
C TYR A 78 3.25 4.00 -28.19
N GLU A 79 2.75 2.86 -28.67
CA GLU A 79 1.44 2.77 -29.34
C GLU A 79 0.31 2.41 -28.37
N ASP A 80 0.60 2.17 -27.09
CA ASP A 80 -0.42 1.85 -26.07
C ASP A 80 -1.29 3.07 -25.74
N PRO A 81 -2.62 3.00 -25.96
CA PRO A 81 -3.53 4.09 -25.65
C PRO A 81 -3.78 4.30 -24.15
N ASP A 82 -3.47 3.34 -23.26
CA ASP A 82 -3.59 3.50 -21.80
C ASP A 82 -2.49 2.69 -21.06
N PRO A 83 -1.24 3.22 -21.00
CA PRO A 83 -0.14 2.54 -20.33
C PRO A 83 -0.42 2.33 -18.82
N ASN A 84 -1.24 3.19 -18.21
CA ASN A 84 -1.62 3.06 -16.80
C ASN A 84 -2.43 1.77 -16.54
N LEU A 85 -3.33 1.40 -17.45
CA LEU A 85 -4.05 0.13 -17.38
C LEU A 85 -3.18 -1.06 -17.77
N THR A 86 -2.28 -0.92 -18.75
CA THR A 86 -1.40 -2.02 -19.16
C THR A 86 -0.42 -2.40 -18.06
N TYR A 87 0.25 -1.43 -17.43
CA TYR A 87 1.12 -1.73 -16.29
C TYR A 87 0.35 -2.29 -15.10
N ALA A 88 -0.88 -1.81 -14.84
CA ALA A 88 -1.71 -2.43 -13.81
C ALA A 88 -2.02 -3.90 -14.12
N LYS A 89 -2.30 -4.23 -15.37
CA LYS A 89 -2.59 -5.60 -15.78
C LYS A 89 -1.37 -6.50 -15.73
N GLU A 90 -0.21 -5.99 -16.12
CA GLU A 90 1.00 -6.78 -16.32
C GLU A 90 1.88 -6.88 -15.08
N CYS A 91 1.65 -6.04 -14.06
CA CYS A 91 2.45 -6.01 -12.85
C CYS A 91 1.71 -6.57 -11.63
N SER A 92 2.46 -7.29 -10.80
CA SER A 92 2.04 -7.92 -9.56
C SER A 92 2.76 -7.34 -8.36
N ILE A 93 2.01 -7.08 -7.31
CA ILE A 93 2.51 -6.67 -6.00
C ILE A 93 2.78 -7.91 -5.16
N GLU A 94 3.99 -8.02 -4.63
CA GLU A 94 4.41 -9.15 -3.81
C GLU A 94 4.15 -8.97 -2.31
N GLY A 95 4.23 -10.09 -1.59
CA GLY A 95 4.29 -10.07 -0.13
C GLY A 95 5.54 -9.37 0.40
N ALA A 96 5.59 -9.16 1.71
CA ALA A 96 6.67 -8.42 2.38
C ALA A 96 7.41 -9.25 3.44
N ASP A 97 8.74 -9.06 3.51
CA ASP A 97 9.60 -9.58 4.59
C ASP A 97 9.78 -8.43 5.57
N TYR A 98 8.77 -8.28 6.42
CA TYR A 98 8.61 -7.14 7.32
C TYR A 98 9.87 -6.85 8.13
N GLU A 99 10.45 -7.86 8.78
CA GLU A 99 11.58 -7.66 9.67
C GLU A 99 12.90 -7.50 8.90
N ARG A 100 13.22 -8.42 7.99
CA ARG A 100 14.56 -8.44 7.37
C ARG A 100 14.73 -7.39 6.29
N THR A 101 13.68 -7.11 5.50
CA THR A 101 13.76 -6.15 4.40
C THR A 101 13.34 -4.76 4.87
N TYR A 102 12.23 -4.65 5.60
CA TYR A 102 11.64 -3.35 5.93
C TYR A 102 11.97 -2.87 7.35
N GLY A 103 12.47 -3.73 8.23
CA GLY A 103 12.78 -3.38 9.62
C GLY A 103 11.54 -3.08 10.46
N ILE A 104 10.42 -3.70 10.11
CA ILE A 104 9.14 -3.61 10.78
C ILE A 104 9.00 -4.83 11.69
N THR A 105 8.84 -4.59 12.98
CA THR A 105 8.56 -5.66 13.96
C THR A 105 7.36 -5.27 14.80
N ALA A 106 6.40 -6.18 14.96
CA ALA A 106 5.27 -6.02 15.86
C ALA A 106 5.26 -7.15 16.90
N ARG A 107 5.01 -6.81 18.15
CA ARG A 107 4.90 -7.75 19.28
C ARG A 107 3.88 -7.22 20.27
N ASN A 108 2.92 -8.06 20.64
CA ASN A 108 1.82 -7.69 21.53
C ASN A 108 1.10 -6.43 21.02
N ASP A 109 1.16 -5.33 21.77
CA ASP A 109 0.56 -4.02 21.49
C ASP A 109 1.59 -2.97 21.02
N SER A 110 2.78 -3.40 20.61
CA SER A 110 3.86 -2.52 20.16
C SER A 110 4.29 -2.81 18.72
N VAL A 111 4.62 -1.76 17.98
CA VAL A 111 5.25 -1.81 16.66
C VAL A 111 6.49 -0.94 16.64
N THR A 112 7.54 -1.41 15.98
CA THR A 112 8.78 -0.65 15.74
C THR A 112 9.03 -0.56 14.24
N LEU A 113 9.28 0.66 13.77
CA LEU A 113 9.60 0.97 12.37
C LEU A 113 11.01 1.53 12.32
N LYS A 114 11.95 0.82 11.69
CA LYS A 114 13.30 1.33 11.47
C LYS A 114 13.31 2.25 10.26
N TYR A 115 13.95 3.42 10.39
CA TYR A 115 14.15 4.32 9.26
C TYR A 115 15.00 3.69 8.15
N ARG A 116 16.08 2.97 8.49
CA ARG A 116 16.93 2.29 7.51
C ARG A 116 17.14 0.83 7.89
N THR A 117 16.91 -0.05 6.91
CA THR A 117 17.16 -1.48 7.03
C THR A 117 18.06 -1.92 5.90
N ASN A 118 19.23 -2.46 6.23
CA ASN A 118 20.15 -2.99 5.22
C ASN A 118 19.82 -4.47 5.00
N ALA A 119 19.50 -4.82 3.76
CA ALA A 119 19.39 -6.20 3.28
C ALA A 119 20.64 -6.57 2.48
N ASP A 120 20.85 -7.85 2.17
CA ASP A 120 22.13 -8.36 1.64
C ASP A 120 22.73 -7.54 0.48
N PHE A 121 21.89 -7.13 -0.47
CA PHE A 121 22.30 -6.37 -1.66
C PHE A 121 21.53 -5.06 -1.87
N ALA A 122 20.74 -4.64 -0.87
CA ALA A 122 19.84 -3.49 -0.97
C ALA A 122 19.66 -2.83 0.39
N HIS A 123 18.99 -1.68 0.42
CA HIS A 123 18.51 -1.11 1.67
C HIS A 123 17.11 -0.56 1.48
N ASN A 124 16.30 -0.69 2.52
CA ASN A 124 15.03 -0.01 2.63
C ASN A 124 15.21 1.28 3.40
N LEU A 125 14.50 2.33 2.95
CA LEU A 125 14.32 3.57 3.67
C LEU A 125 12.85 3.78 3.97
N ASN A 126 12.57 4.19 5.20
CA ASN A 126 11.24 4.54 5.69
C ASN A 126 10.23 3.38 5.55
N SER A 127 9.00 3.59 6.00
CA SER A 127 7.89 2.65 5.86
C SER A 127 6.57 3.33 6.16
N ARG A 128 5.49 2.88 5.53
CA ARG A 128 4.11 3.20 5.92
C ARG A 128 3.34 1.91 6.14
N ILE A 129 2.61 1.82 7.25
CA ILE A 129 1.81 0.64 7.59
C ILE A 129 0.38 1.04 7.93
N TYR A 130 -0.53 0.08 7.81
CA TYR A 130 -1.94 0.22 8.19
C TYR A 130 -2.34 -0.86 9.18
N LEU A 131 -3.29 -0.54 10.06
CA LEU A 131 -3.90 -1.52 10.96
C LEU A 131 -5.02 -2.28 10.22
N LEU A 132 -5.07 -3.59 10.38
CA LEU A 132 -6.06 -4.49 9.82
C LEU A 132 -7.03 -5.00 10.90
N GLU A 133 -8.33 -5.01 10.57
CA GLU A 133 -9.38 -5.71 11.33
C GLU A 133 -9.39 -7.21 10.94
N ALA A 134 -9.09 -7.49 9.68
CA ALA A 134 -8.96 -8.83 9.10
C ALA A 134 -8.00 -8.77 7.91
N THR A 135 -7.52 -9.93 7.44
CA THR A 135 -6.53 -10.04 6.35
C THR A 135 -6.83 -9.17 5.12
N LYS A 136 -8.10 -8.95 4.78
CA LYS A 136 -8.54 -8.18 3.61
C LYS A 136 -9.24 -6.85 3.93
N LYS A 137 -9.12 -6.36 5.16
CA LYS A 137 -9.89 -5.18 5.60
C LYS A 137 -9.14 -4.35 6.64
N TYR A 138 -8.96 -3.06 6.34
CA TYR A 138 -8.41 -2.11 7.29
C TYR A 138 -9.31 -1.96 8.53
N GLN A 139 -8.68 -1.75 9.67
CA GLN A 139 -9.37 -1.34 10.89
C GLN A 139 -9.81 0.11 10.72
N MET A 140 -11.12 0.31 10.63
CA MET A 140 -11.72 1.63 10.53
C MET A 140 -12.02 2.21 11.90
N PHE A 141 -11.90 3.52 12.02
CA PHE A 141 -12.17 4.26 13.25
C PHE A 141 -13.15 5.41 13.00
N THR A 142 -14.14 5.54 13.88
CA THR A 142 -14.97 6.75 13.96
C THR A 142 -14.40 7.62 15.07
N LEU A 143 -13.70 8.70 14.73
CA LEU A 143 -13.03 9.53 15.73
C LEU A 143 -13.94 10.58 16.37
N LEU A 144 -14.96 11.06 15.64
CA LEU A 144 -15.85 12.10 16.15
C LEU A 144 -16.59 11.61 17.40
N GLY A 145 -16.41 12.33 18.51
CA GLY A 145 -17.03 12.00 19.80
C GLY A 145 -16.35 10.86 20.56
N ASN A 146 -15.20 10.37 20.11
CA ASN A 146 -14.42 9.33 20.76
C ASN A 146 -13.04 9.84 21.20
N GLU A 147 -12.33 9.01 21.97
CA GLU A 147 -10.97 9.26 22.44
C GLU A 147 -9.99 8.27 21.80
N LEU A 148 -8.78 8.75 21.52
CA LEU A 148 -7.65 7.94 21.07
C LEU A 148 -6.46 8.21 21.99
N ALA A 149 -5.81 7.15 22.43
CA ALA A 149 -4.58 7.21 23.21
C ALA A 149 -3.57 6.18 22.67
N PHE A 150 -2.29 6.55 22.68
CA PHE A 150 -1.18 5.68 22.30
C PHE A 150 0.10 6.11 23.03
N ASP A 151 0.99 5.16 23.25
CA ASP A 151 2.34 5.41 23.75
C ASP A 151 3.31 5.49 22.56
N VAL A 152 4.31 6.37 22.65
CA VAL A 152 5.33 6.52 21.60
C VAL A 152 6.71 6.73 22.23
N ASP A 153 7.71 6.03 21.70
CA ASP A 153 9.12 6.21 22.05
C ASP A 153 9.87 6.82 20.85
N LEU A 154 10.37 8.05 21.04
CA LEU A 154 11.14 8.81 20.05
C LEU A 154 12.60 9.00 20.47
N SER A 155 13.06 8.28 21.48
CA SER A 155 14.41 8.43 22.05
C SER A 155 15.55 8.19 21.04
N THR A 156 15.24 7.55 19.91
CA THR A 156 16.18 7.26 18.82
C THR A 156 15.81 7.93 17.50
N VAL A 157 14.81 8.83 17.50
CA VAL A 157 14.39 9.57 16.31
C VAL A 157 15.09 10.92 16.28
N ASP A 158 16.08 11.04 15.39
CA ASP A 158 16.89 12.25 15.22
C ASP A 158 16.19 13.36 14.41
N CYS A 159 16.76 14.56 14.47
CA CYS A 159 16.29 15.71 13.70
C CYS A 159 16.20 15.41 12.19
N GLY A 160 15.09 15.82 11.56
CA GLY A 160 14.84 15.62 10.13
C GLY A 160 14.07 14.35 9.80
N LEU A 161 13.80 13.50 10.79
CA LEU A 161 12.87 12.37 10.67
C LEU A 161 11.50 12.74 11.20
N ASN A 162 10.46 12.16 10.61
CA ASN A 162 9.10 12.22 11.11
C ASN A 162 8.60 10.81 11.41
N SER A 163 8.18 10.57 12.64
CA SER A 163 7.48 9.37 13.05
C SER A 163 6.02 9.76 13.25
N ALA A 164 5.15 9.39 12.31
CA ALA A 164 3.79 9.88 12.27
C ALA A 164 2.75 8.83 12.64
N LEU A 165 1.70 9.26 13.34
CA LEU A 165 0.45 8.51 13.53
C LEU A 165 -0.70 9.41 13.09
N TYR A 166 -1.45 8.98 12.09
CA TYR A 166 -2.49 9.79 11.49
C TYR A 166 -3.59 8.93 10.89
N PHE A 167 -4.72 9.57 10.58
CA PHE A 167 -5.89 8.92 9.97
C PHE A 167 -6.17 9.55 8.62
N VAL A 168 -6.46 8.69 7.64
CA VAL A 168 -6.87 9.09 6.29
C VAL A 168 -8.15 8.36 5.92
N ALA A 169 -8.99 8.99 5.10
CA ALA A 169 -10.27 8.41 4.69
C ALA A 169 -10.12 7.45 3.50
N MET A 170 -9.30 6.41 3.67
CA MET A 170 -9.17 5.29 2.72
C MET A 170 -10.40 4.37 2.76
N ASP A 171 -10.69 3.71 1.64
CA ASP A 171 -11.72 2.66 1.61
C ASP A 171 -11.25 1.44 2.43
N PRO A 172 -12.13 0.77 3.21
CA PRO A 172 -11.75 -0.32 4.12
C PRO A 172 -11.15 -1.53 3.41
N ASP A 173 -11.45 -1.73 2.12
CA ASP A 173 -10.93 -2.82 1.29
C ASP A 173 -9.75 -2.38 0.41
N GLY A 174 -9.21 -1.18 0.65
CA GLY A 174 -8.16 -0.60 -0.20
C GLY A 174 -8.64 -0.17 -1.59
N GLY A 175 -9.96 -0.07 -1.79
CA GLY A 175 -10.61 0.40 -3.02
C GLY A 175 -11.03 -0.71 -3.97
N MET A 176 -10.95 -1.99 -3.60
CA MET A 176 -11.29 -3.12 -4.48
C MET A 176 -12.73 -3.04 -5.02
N ALA A 177 -13.71 -2.71 -4.17
CA ALA A 177 -15.11 -2.59 -4.58
C ALA A 177 -15.34 -1.44 -5.56
N LYS A 178 -14.55 -0.37 -5.45
CA LYS A 178 -14.66 0.83 -6.29
C LYS A 178 -13.87 0.70 -7.60
N TYR A 179 -12.77 -0.04 -7.57
CA TYR A 179 -11.84 -0.19 -8.68
C TYR A 179 -11.65 -1.69 -8.96
N PRO A 180 -12.41 -2.27 -9.91
CA PRO A 180 -12.32 -3.70 -10.23
C PRO A 180 -10.94 -4.14 -10.72
N THR A 181 -10.11 -3.20 -11.17
CA THR A 181 -8.72 -3.42 -11.55
C THR A 181 -7.76 -3.31 -10.36
N ASN A 182 -8.24 -3.25 -9.12
CA ASN A 182 -7.42 -3.47 -7.93
C ASN A 182 -7.75 -4.86 -7.38
N GLU A 183 -6.88 -5.83 -7.64
CA GLU A 183 -7.04 -7.20 -7.14
C GLU A 183 -6.26 -7.45 -5.83
N ALA A 184 -5.46 -6.49 -5.37
CA ALA A 184 -4.60 -6.63 -4.19
C ALA A 184 -5.29 -6.12 -2.91
N GLY A 185 -5.87 -4.93 -2.95
CA GLY A 185 -6.67 -4.39 -1.85
C GLY A 185 -5.92 -4.16 -0.53
N ALA A 186 -6.68 -4.10 0.56
CA ALA A 186 -6.16 -3.88 1.90
C ALA A 186 -5.14 -4.95 2.36
N GLU A 187 -5.23 -6.18 1.84
CA GLU A 187 -4.26 -7.26 2.14
C GLU A 187 -2.83 -6.90 1.70
N TYR A 188 -2.69 -6.03 0.70
CA TYR A 188 -1.41 -5.57 0.16
C TYR A 188 -1.21 -4.05 0.32
N GLY A 189 -1.97 -3.41 1.21
CA GLY A 189 -1.75 -2.01 1.56
C GLY A 189 -2.08 -1.01 0.44
N THR A 190 -3.06 -1.31 -0.42
CA THR A 190 -3.44 -0.41 -1.53
C THR A 190 -4.42 0.69 -1.10
N GLY A 191 -4.57 1.71 -1.95
CA GLY A 191 -5.64 2.70 -1.84
C GLY A 191 -5.29 3.91 -1.00
N TYR A 192 -3.99 4.12 -0.70
CA TYR A 192 -3.54 5.29 0.05
C TYR A 192 -3.95 6.60 -0.62
N CYS A 193 -4.28 7.56 0.22
CA CYS A 193 -4.57 8.94 -0.10
C CYS A 193 -4.31 9.77 1.15
N ASP A 194 -4.07 11.07 0.98
CA ASP A 194 -4.01 12.01 2.10
C ASP A 194 -4.34 13.45 1.63
N SER A 195 -4.16 14.43 2.52
CA SER A 195 -4.51 15.83 2.24
C SER A 195 -3.55 16.52 1.27
N SER A 196 -2.38 15.94 1.03
CA SER A 196 -1.37 16.44 0.08
C SER A 196 -1.61 15.97 -1.35
N CYS A 197 -2.56 15.05 -1.57
CA CYS A 197 -2.85 14.46 -2.87
C CYS A 197 -1.60 13.85 -3.54
N PRO A 198 -0.88 12.92 -2.89
CA PRO A 198 0.42 12.43 -3.33
C PRO A 198 0.37 11.87 -4.74
N ARG A 199 1.31 12.34 -5.56
CA ARG A 199 1.51 11.91 -6.95
C ARG A 199 2.60 10.86 -7.11
N SER A 200 3.29 10.54 -6.02
CA SER A 200 4.35 9.53 -5.99
C SER A 200 3.86 8.11 -5.88
N LEU A 201 2.58 7.89 -5.61
CA LEU A 201 2.02 6.55 -5.52
C LEU A 201 2.11 5.84 -6.86
N ARG A 202 2.68 4.63 -6.86
CA ARG A 202 2.78 3.79 -8.06
C ARG A 202 1.43 3.29 -8.56
N PHE A 203 0.43 3.16 -7.68
CA PHE A 203 -0.93 2.78 -8.03
C PHE A 203 -1.97 3.73 -7.42
N ILE A 204 -2.91 4.19 -8.24
CA ILE A 204 -4.05 5.02 -7.82
C ILE A 204 -5.31 4.50 -8.51
N GLY A 205 -6.33 4.15 -7.72
CA GLY A 205 -7.62 3.69 -8.23
C GLY A 205 -7.53 2.45 -9.14
N GLY A 206 -6.64 1.49 -8.82
CA GLY A 206 -6.43 0.27 -9.61
C GLY A 206 -5.76 0.51 -10.97
N LYS A 207 -5.11 1.67 -11.16
CA LYS A 207 -4.28 2.00 -12.33
C LYS A 207 -2.85 2.27 -11.89
N ALA A 208 -1.87 1.86 -12.69
CA ALA A 208 -0.49 2.27 -12.49
C ALA A 208 -0.36 3.78 -12.80
N ASN A 209 0.51 4.48 -12.10
CA ASN A 209 0.76 5.92 -12.30
C ASN A 209 2.00 6.12 -13.19
N VAL A 210 2.03 5.50 -14.37
CA VAL A 210 3.21 5.49 -15.26
C VAL A 210 3.22 6.65 -16.25
N GLU A 211 2.04 7.10 -16.69
CA GLU A 211 1.92 8.20 -17.63
C GLU A 211 2.51 9.48 -17.05
N GLY A 212 3.42 10.10 -17.81
CA GLY A 212 4.09 11.34 -17.42
C GLY A 212 4.93 11.21 -16.15
N TRP A 213 5.39 10.01 -15.79
CA TRP A 213 6.24 9.81 -14.61
C TRP A 213 7.56 10.57 -14.71
N ILE A 214 7.88 11.34 -13.67
CA ILE A 214 9.13 12.10 -13.54
C ILE A 214 9.86 11.62 -12.28
N PRO A 215 11.06 11.02 -12.41
CA PRO A 215 11.87 10.64 -11.25
C PRO A 215 12.22 11.85 -10.38
N SER A 216 12.26 11.64 -9.07
CA SER A 216 12.62 12.70 -8.14
C SER A 216 14.11 13.07 -8.28
N ALA A 217 14.40 14.37 -8.24
CA ALA A 217 15.77 14.87 -8.27
C ALA A 217 16.51 14.65 -6.94
N THR A 218 15.79 14.36 -5.86
CA THR A 218 16.33 14.29 -4.49
C THR A 218 16.08 12.94 -3.80
N ASP A 219 15.19 12.11 -4.35
CA ASP A 219 14.88 10.78 -3.85
C ASP A 219 15.10 9.73 -4.96
N PRO A 220 16.17 8.91 -4.88
CA PRO A 220 16.53 7.98 -5.95
C PRO A 220 15.57 6.79 -6.09
N VAL A 221 14.61 6.61 -5.19
CA VAL A 221 13.65 5.50 -5.24
C VAL A 221 12.21 5.97 -5.48
N SER A 222 12.03 7.26 -5.76
CA SER A 222 10.71 7.89 -5.93
C SER A 222 10.64 8.78 -7.17
N GLY A 223 9.46 9.32 -7.42
CA GLY A 223 9.12 10.19 -8.54
C GLY A 223 7.64 10.56 -8.46
N GLU A 224 7.10 11.16 -9.51
CA GLU A 224 5.70 11.57 -9.57
C GLU A 224 5.08 11.28 -10.93
N GLY A 225 3.89 10.68 -10.93
CA GLY A 225 3.07 10.51 -12.13
C GLY A 225 2.01 11.61 -12.26
N ILE A 226 1.17 11.54 -13.29
CA ILE A 226 0.14 12.57 -13.51
C ILE A 226 -1.04 12.49 -12.53
N MET A 227 -1.29 11.31 -11.94
CA MET A 227 -2.40 11.11 -11.00
C MET A 227 -1.95 11.42 -9.57
N GLY A 228 -2.87 11.93 -8.75
CA GLY A 228 -2.71 12.09 -7.30
C GLY A 228 -3.91 11.54 -6.54
N ALA A 229 -3.70 11.08 -5.30
CA ALA A 229 -4.74 10.44 -4.50
C ALA A 229 -5.12 11.30 -3.29
N CYS A 230 -6.27 11.98 -3.33
CA CYS A 230 -6.70 12.92 -2.31
C CYS A 230 -7.74 12.31 -1.34
N CYS A 231 -7.60 12.55 -0.04
CA CYS A 231 -8.68 12.38 0.91
C CYS A 231 -8.47 13.22 2.19
N PRO A 232 -9.51 13.41 3.02
CA PRO A 232 -9.35 14.03 4.33
C PRO A 232 -8.32 13.30 5.20
N GLU A 233 -7.55 14.09 5.95
CA GLU A 233 -6.49 13.62 6.83
C GLU A 233 -6.63 14.28 8.20
N ILE A 234 -6.34 13.52 9.25
CA ILE A 234 -6.17 14.01 10.61
C ILE A 234 -4.80 13.54 11.09
N ALA A 235 -3.83 14.46 11.08
CA ALA A 235 -2.51 14.24 11.65
C ALA A 235 -2.61 14.32 13.18
N VAL A 236 -2.58 13.16 13.85
CA VAL A 236 -2.63 13.07 15.33
C VAL A 236 -1.23 13.34 15.90
N TRP A 237 -0.21 12.80 15.25
CA TRP A 237 1.20 12.92 15.61
C TRP A 237 2.05 12.95 14.34
#